data_AF-A0A383AFE0-F1
#
_entry.id   AF-A0A383AFE0-F1
#
_cell.length_a   1.000
_cell.length_b   1.000
_cell.length_c   1.000
_cell.angle_alpha   90.00
_cell.angle_beta   90.00
_cell.angle_gamma   90.00
#
_symmetry.space_group_name_H-M   'P 1'
#
loop_
_entity.id
_entity.type
_entity.pdbx_description
1 polymer ?
#
loop_
_entity_poly.entity_id
_entity_poly.type
_entity_poly.pdbx_seq_one_letter_code
_entity_poly.pdbx_strand_id
1 'polypeptide(L)'
;MPKPLLRTKNGKIFVENIPISRLSSHKIFKYLKFFNIFRLVSETRGVNFADTLDNPAIYMEGEGEELVGTIFESLKKINTTKNSKLVLVHLPTEGEYRNTNNDRLYEFVRHEAEKRGILYINLNGDIRQVPSSEMTKFFFQKDIKGFDQSKGHLTPMGNFFVAKNISKALAGIDALTTQ
;
A
#
# COMPACT_ATOMS: atom_id res chain seq x y z
N MET A 1 -5.15 -13.70 20.65
CA MET A 1 -4.41 -12.48 21.00
C MET A 1 -5.30 -11.30 20.64
N PRO A 2 -5.33 -10.20 21.43
CA PRO A 2 -6.01 -8.98 21.02
C PRO A 2 -5.42 -8.46 19.70
N LYS A 3 -6.23 -7.85 18.84
CA LYS A 3 -5.77 -7.23 17.61
C LYS A 3 -5.32 -5.81 17.96
N PRO A 4 -4.09 -5.41 17.60
CA PRO A 4 -3.64 -4.03 17.82
C PRO A 4 -4.47 -3.10 16.93
N LEU A 5 -5.00 -2.04 17.54
CA LEU A 5 -5.64 -0.91 16.89
C LEU A 5 -4.69 0.29 16.98
N LEU A 6 -4.50 1.01 15.88
CA LEU A 6 -3.72 2.23 15.89
C LEU A 6 -4.65 3.43 16.09
N ARG A 7 -4.25 4.38 16.92
CA ARG A 7 -4.94 5.65 17.16
C ARG A 7 -3.97 6.80 17.10
N THR A 8 -4.49 7.98 16.82
CA THR A 8 -3.78 9.25 17.02
C THR A 8 -4.16 9.85 18.37
N LYS A 9 -3.15 10.28 19.13
CA LYS A 9 -3.35 11.11 20.31
C LYS A 9 -2.24 12.14 20.36
N ASN A 10 -2.61 13.43 20.36
CA ASN A 10 -1.66 14.55 20.36
C ASN A 10 -0.61 14.44 19.23
N GLY A 11 -1.03 14.07 18.01
CA GLY A 11 -0.13 13.94 16.85
C GLY A 11 0.88 12.79 16.93
N LYS A 12 0.67 11.81 17.81
CA LYS A 12 1.49 10.61 17.94
C LYS A 12 0.64 9.35 17.73
N ILE A 13 1.26 8.31 17.18
CA ILE A 13 0.62 7.01 16.98
C ILE A 13 0.67 6.23 18.30
N PHE A 14 -0.48 5.76 18.75
CA PHE A 14 -0.64 4.90 19.91
C PHE A 14 -1.24 3.56 19.48
N VAL A 15 -0.82 2.49 20.16
CA VAL A 15 -1.38 1.14 19.97
C VAL A 15 -2.35 0.88 21.11
N GLU A 16 -3.62 0.75 20.77
CA GLU A 16 -4.66 0.23 21.64
C GLU A 16 -4.92 -1.24 21.32
N ASN A 17 -5.45 -2.02 22.25
CA ASN A 17 -5.77 -3.43 22.02
C ASN A 17 -7.28 -3.60 22.08
N ILE A 18 -7.92 -3.98 20.97
CA ILE A 18 -9.35 -4.31 21.00
C ILE A 18 -9.50 -5.79 21.40
N PRO A 19 -10.32 -6.11 22.42
CA PRO A 19 -10.69 -7.49 22.71
C PRO A 19 -11.49 -8.06 21.53
N ILE A 20 -10.98 -9.12 20.92
CA ILE A 20 -11.65 -9.81 19.81
C ILE A 20 -12.49 -10.94 20.40
N SER A 21 -13.77 -11.04 20.03
CA SER A 21 -14.52 -12.29 20.19
C SER A 21 -13.83 -13.38 19.35
N ARG A 22 -13.68 -14.59 19.91
CA ARG A 22 -12.92 -15.68 19.28
C ARG A 22 -13.66 -16.23 18.07
N LEU A 23 -13.50 -15.60 16.91
CA LEU A 23 -13.80 -16.21 15.61
C LEU A 23 -12.55 -16.14 14.72
N SER A 24 -12.23 -17.30 14.15
CA SER A 24 -10.90 -17.68 13.67
C SER A 24 -10.51 -16.98 12.36
N SER A 25 -9.33 -16.36 12.34
CA SER A 25 -8.38 -16.35 11.21
C SER A 25 -7.21 -15.44 11.55
N HIS A 26 -6.14 -16.04 12.08
CA HIS A 26 -4.85 -15.36 12.26
C HIS A 26 -3.78 -16.20 11.58
N LYS A 27 -3.41 -15.81 10.37
CA LYS A 27 -2.04 -15.98 9.86
C LYS A 27 -1.68 -14.71 9.11
N ILE A 28 -0.40 -14.35 9.16
CA ILE A 28 0.26 -13.24 8.47
C ILE A 28 0.38 -11.95 9.31
N PHE A 29 1.39 -11.93 10.18
CA PHE A 29 2.21 -10.74 10.46
C PHE A 29 3.59 -11.24 10.93
N LYS A 30 4.44 -11.67 10.01
CA LYS A 30 5.80 -12.14 10.36
C LYS A 30 6.96 -11.56 9.53
N TYR A 31 6.72 -10.57 8.67
CA TYR A 31 7.78 -10.00 7.83
C TYR A 31 7.72 -8.48 7.78
N LEU A 32 8.21 -7.82 8.84
CA LEU A 32 8.52 -6.39 8.87
C LEU A 32 10.01 -6.15 9.15
N LYS A 33 10.88 -6.97 8.56
CA LYS A 33 12.32 -6.69 8.53
C LYS A 33 12.81 -6.70 7.08
N PHE A 34 13.46 -5.59 6.73
CA PHE A 34 14.23 -5.28 5.53
C PHE A 34 13.47 -4.63 4.36
N PHE A 35 13.85 -3.34 4.17
CA PHE A 35 13.84 -2.45 2.99
C PHE A 35 13.13 -1.12 3.23
N ASN A 36 13.81 -0.01 2.91
CA ASN A 36 13.31 1.38 2.89
C ASN A 36 12.30 1.63 1.75
N ILE A 37 11.68 0.57 1.23
CA ILE A 37 10.51 0.63 0.35
C ILE A 37 9.37 0.13 1.22
N PHE A 38 8.50 1.02 1.68
CA PHE A 38 7.23 0.62 2.27
C PHE A 38 6.39 0.03 1.15
N ARG A 39 6.54 -1.28 0.93
CA ARG A 39 5.62 -2.05 0.14
C ARG A 39 4.36 -2.15 1.00
N LEU A 40 3.41 -1.25 0.76
CA LEU A 40 2.03 -1.44 1.19
C LEU A 40 1.53 -2.65 0.40
N VAL A 41 1.81 -3.86 0.89
CA VAL A 41 1.24 -5.08 0.31
C VAL A 41 -0.24 -4.96 0.59
N SER A 42 -1.04 -4.69 -0.45
CA SER A 42 -2.47 -4.90 -0.41
C SER A 42 -2.73 -6.39 -0.31
N GLU A 43 -2.56 -6.95 0.89
CA GLU A 43 -3.32 -8.13 1.32
C GLU A 43 -4.77 -7.69 1.65
N THR A 44 -5.39 -6.93 0.76
CA THR A 44 -6.84 -6.72 0.74
C THR A 44 -7.51 -7.89 0.01
N ARG A 45 -7.09 -9.13 0.28
CA ARG A 45 -7.93 -10.29 0.00
C ARG A 45 -9.02 -10.31 1.06
N GLY A 46 -10.12 -9.60 0.80
CA GLY A 46 -11.36 -9.70 1.57
C GLY A 46 -11.72 -8.50 2.44
N VAL A 47 -11.04 -7.36 2.32
CA VAL A 47 -11.57 -6.12 2.92
C VAL A 47 -12.43 -5.42 1.87
N ASN A 48 -13.64 -5.92 1.67
CA ASN A 48 -14.71 -5.10 1.12
C ASN A 48 -14.98 -4.01 2.15
N PHE A 49 -14.69 -2.75 1.83
CA PHE A 49 -15.16 -1.60 2.65
C PHE A 49 -16.70 -1.56 2.75
N ALA A 50 -17.41 -2.29 1.90
CA ALA A 50 -18.85 -2.50 1.99
C ALA A 50 -19.25 -3.50 3.10
N ASP A 51 -18.41 -4.49 3.43
CA ASP A 51 -18.73 -5.52 4.44
C ASP A 51 -18.51 -5.04 5.88
N THR A 52 -18.02 -3.82 6.08
CA THR A 52 -17.91 -3.16 7.40
C THR A 52 -19.17 -2.39 7.81
N LEU A 53 -20.27 -2.45 7.06
CA LEU A 53 -21.51 -1.73 7.37
C LEU A 53 -22.33 -2.31 8.55
N ASP A 54 -22.07 -3.57 8.96
CA ASP A 54 -22.79 -4.24 10.05
C ASP A 54 -22.10 -4.16 11.43
N ASN A 55 -20.98 -3.45 11.56
CA ASN A 55 -20.34 -3.15 12.85
C ASN A 55 -19.77 -1.74 12.87
N PRO A 56 -19.90 -1.00 13.98
CA PRO A 56 -19.74 0.45 14.01
C PRO A 56 -18.35 0.85 13.54
N ALA A 57 -18.29 1.93 12.77
CA ALA A 57 -17.04 2.52 12.30
C ALA A 57 -16.01 2.57 13.43
N ILE A 58 -14.98 1.73 13.33
CA ILE A 58 -13.92 1.61 14.35
C ILE A 58 -13.22 2.95 14.54
N TYR A 59 -13.22 3.77 13.48
CA TYR A 59 -12.76 5.14 13.45
C TYR A 59 -13.96 6.08 13.28
N MET A 60 -14.02 7.14 14.08
CA MET A 60 -14.90 8.28 13.82
C MET A 60 -14.47 8.99 12.53
N GLU A 61 -15.38 9.79 11.97
CA GLU A 61 -15.11 10.62 10.80
C GLU A 61 -13.87 11.50 11.06
N GLY A 62 -12.88 11.43 10.16
CA GLY A 62 -11.62 12.17 10.28
C GLY A 62 -10.50 11.48 11.06
N GLU A 63 -10.77 10.45 11.87
CA GLU A 63 -9.72 9.76 12.65
C GLU A 63 -8.80 8.92 11.74
N GLY A 64 -9.34 8.37 10.66
CA GLY A 64 -8.55 7.61 9.68
C GLY A 64 -7.57 8.51 8.91
N GLU A 65 -8.05 9.67 8.46
CA GLU A 65 -7.29 10.74 7.84
C GLU A 65 -6.14 11.20 8.75
N GLU A 66 -6.45 11.50 10.02
CA GLU A 66 -5.45 11.96 10.99
C GLU A 66 -4.37 10.90 11.22
N LEU A 67 -4.78 9.63 11.35
CA LEU A 67 -3.86 8.52 11.56
C LEU A 67 -2.93 8.31 10.37
N VAL A 68 -3.47 8.23 9.16
CA VAL A 68 -2.67 8.08 7.92
C VAL A 68 -1.73 9.27 7.77
N GLY A 69 -2.24 10.47 8.04
CA GLY A 69 -1.45 11.69 8.04
C GLY A 69 -0.28 11.67 9.02
N THR A 70 -0.51 11.19 10.24
CA THR A 70 0.52 11.07 11.27
C THR A 70 1.56 10.01 10.90
N ILE A 71 1.14 8.90 10.29
CA ILE A 71 2.05 7.88 9.74
C ILE A 71 2.96 8.50 8.67
N PHE A 72 2.39 9.23 7.73
CA PHE A 72 3.15 9.85 6.64
C PHE A 72 4.15 10.89 7.14
N GLU A 73 3.76 11.77 8.08
CA GLU A 73 4.68 12.72 8.69
C GLU A 73 5.81 12.03 9.46
N SER A 74 5.49 10.96 10.22
CA SER A 74 6.49 10.17 10.93
C SER A 74 7.52 9.55 9.97
N LEU A 75 7.05 8.93 8.88
CA LEU A 75 7.91 8.33 7.86
C LEU A 75 8.74 9.38 7.13
N LYS A 76 8.15 10.53 6.81
CA LYS A 76 8.84 11.66 6.18
C LYS A 76 9.96 12.16 7.08
N LYS A 77 9.68 12.38 8.37
CA LYS A 77 10.68 12.80 9.37
C LYS A 77 11.84 11.80 9.47
N ILE A 78 11.56 10.49 9.51
CA ILE A 78 12.60 9.44 9.53
C ILE A 78 13.47 9.47 8.28
N ASN A 79 12.90 9.79 7.12
CA ASN A 79 13.66 9.90 5.87
C ASN A 79 14.50 11.18 5.85
N THR A 80 13.94 12.32 6.24
CA THR A 80 14.67 13.60 6.32
C THR A 80 15.88 13.49 7.26
N THR A 81 15.75 12.83 8.42
CA THR A 81 16.90 12.63 9.34
C THR A 81 18.00 11.74 8.76
N LYS A 82 17.67 10.92 7.76
CA LYS A 82 18.63 10.09 7.01
C LYS A 82 19.11 10.74 5.71
N ASN A 83 18.78 12.03 5.50
CA ASN A 83 19.03 12.73 4.23
C ASN A 83 18.46 12.00 3.01
N SER A 84 17.30 11.35 3.17
CA SER A 84 16.55 10.69 2.10
C SER A 84 15.20 11.35 1.87
N LYS A 85 14.67 11.19 0.66
CA LYS A 85 13.29 11.58 0.32
C LYS A 85 12.37 10.38 0.48
N LEU A 86 11.17 10.60 1.01
CA LEU A 86 10.13 9.57 1.06
C LEU A 86 9.33 9.59 -0.25
N VAL A 87 9.18 8.41 -0.86
CA VAL A 87 8.28 8.16 -1.98
C VAL A 87 7.38 6.98 -1.61
N LEU A 88 6.08 7.12 -1.82
CA LEU A 88 5.10 6.05 -1.64
C LEU A 88 4.79 5.43 -2.99
N VAL A 89 4.88 4.10 -3.09
CA VAL A 89 4.59 3.37 -4.32
C VAL A 89 3.53 2.33 -4.05
N HIS A 90 2.41 2.42 -4.76
CA HIS A 90 1.40 1.36 -4.82
C HIS A 90 1.74 0.39 -5.95
N LEU A 91 2.07 -0.85 -5.58
CA LEU A 91 2.37 -1.91 -6.52
C LEU A 91 1.07 -2.60 -6.96
N PRO A 92 0.91 -2.89 -8.26
CA PRO A 92 -0.29 -3.51 -8.75
C PRO A 92 -0.33 -4.99 -8.34
N THR A 93 -1.54 -5.48 -8.07
CA THR A 93 -1.80 -6.91 -7.90
C THR A 93 -2.61 -7.45 -9.08
N GLU A 94 -2.56 -8.77 -9.29
CA GLU A 94 -3.35 -9.45 -10.34
C GLU A 94 -4.86 -9.15 -10.23
N GLY A 95 -5.37 -9.02 -9.00
CA GLY A 95 -6.79 -8.71 -8.76
C GLY A 95 -7.17 -7.26 -9.07
N GLU A 96 -6.26 -6.31 -8.82
CA GLU A 96 -6.47 -4.87 -9.03
C GLU A 96 -6.46 -4.47 -10.51
N TYR A 97 -5.87 -5.29 -11.37
CA TYR A 97 -5.97 -5.12 -12.82
C TYR A 97 -7.43 -5.18 -13.31
N ARG A 98 -8.23 -6.09 -12.76
CA ARG A 98 -9.61 -6.34 -13.24
C ARG A 98 -10.68 -5.53 -12.53
N ASN A 99 -10.30 -4.72 -11.54
CA ASN A 99 -11.24 -4.13 -10.61
C ASN A 99 -10.83 -2.72 -10.16
N THR A 100 -11.81 -1.81 -10.05
CA THR A 100 -11.68 -0.42 -9.60
C THR A 100 -12.22 -0.17 -8.20
N ASN A 101 -12.64 -1.21 -7.46
CA ASN A 101 -13.24 -1.09 -6.12
C ASN A 101 -12.38 -0.30 -5.11
N ASN A 102 -11.05 -0.33 -5.27
CA ASN A 102 -10.11 0.35 -4.38
C ASN A 102 -9.70 1.75 -4.87
N ASP A 103 -10.22 2.24 -6.00
CA ASP A 103 -9.76 3.50 -6.59
C ASP A 103 -10.00 4.70 -5.65
N ARG A 104 -11.11 4.69 -4.89
CA ARG A 104 -11.36 5.71 -3.85
C ARG A 104 -10.31 5.69 -2.75
N LEU A 105 -9.82 4.51 -2.36
CA LEU A 105 -8.76 4.37 -1.36
C LEU A 105 -7.44 4.92 -1.92
N TYR A 106 -7.12 4.65 -3.18
CA TYR A 106 -5.90 5.17 -3.80
C TYR A 106 -5.93 6.69 -3.93
N GLU A 107 -7.08 7.25 -4.29
CA GLU A 107 -7.26 8.71 -4.30
C GLU A 107 -7.09 9.30 -2.91
N PHE A 108 -7.72 8.71 -1.89
CA PHE A 108 -7.52 9.14 -0.50
C PHE A 108 -6.03 9.15 -0.10
N VAL A 109 -5.31 8.06 -0.37
CA VAL A 109 -3.86 7.95 -0.08
C VAL A 109 -3.06 9.01 -0.84
N ARG A 110 -3.38 9.24 -2.12
CA ARG A 110 -2.76 10.29 -2.94
C ARG A 110 -2.94 11.67 -2.31
N HIS A 111 -4.16 12.04 -1.95
CA HIS A 111 -4.45 13.33 -1.34
C HIS A 111 -3.71 13.50 -0.01
N GLU A 112 -3.67 12.48 0.85
CA GLU A 112 -2.94 12.55 2.12
C GLU A 112 -1.42 12.64 1.95
N ALA A 113 -0.86 12.02 0.90
CA ALA A 113 0.56 12.13 0.57
C ALA A 113 0.90 13.53 0.02
N GLU A 114 0.11 14.04 -0.92
CA GLU A 114 0.31 15.34 -1.59
C GLU A 114 0.22 16.51 -0.61
N LYS A 115 -0.74 16.50 0.32
CA LYS A 115 -0.86 17.49 1.41
C LYS A 115 0.46 17.66 2.19
N ARG A 116 1.30 16.62 2.20
CA ARG A 116 2.56 16.54 2.96
C ARG A 116 3.78 16.62 2.04
N GLY A 117 3.61 16.91 0.76
CA GLY A 117 4.69 16.96 -0.23
C GLY A 117 5.42 15.62 -0.39
N ILE A 118 4.71 14.50 -0.20
CA ILE A 118 5.23 13.15 -0.42
C ILE A 118 4.77 12.70 -1.81
N LEU A 119 5.72 12.28 -2.65
CA LEU A 119 5.36 11.72 -3.94
C LEU A 119 4.64 10.39 -3.76
N TYR A 120 3.48 10.25 -4.41
CA TYR A 120 2.74 9.00 -4.51
C TYR A 120 2.72 8.52 -5.96
N ILE A 121 3.22 7.30 -6.18
CA ILE A 121 3.22 6.62 -7.48
C ILE A 121 2.22 5.47 -7.40
N ASN A 122 1.15 5.53 -8.18
CA ASN A 122 0.18 4.44 -8.31
C ASN A 122 0.26 3.78 -9.69
N LEU A 123 0.78 2.55 -9.72
CA LEU A 123 1.01 1.81 -10.96
C LEU A 123 -0.23 1.04 -11.46
N ASN A 124 -1.36 1.14 -10.77
CA ASN A 124 -2.61 0.50 -11.22
C ASN A 124 -3.13 1.10 -12.52
N GLY A 125 -2.96 2.41 -12.73
CA GLY A 125 -3.29 3.05 -14.01
C GLY A 125 -2.45 2.47 -15.16
N ASP A 126 -1.14 2.34 -14.94
CA ASP A 126 -0.21 1.83 -15.95
C ASP A 126 -0.50 0.36 -16.30
N ILE A 127 -0.74 -0.50 -15.30
CA ILE A 127 -0.97 -1.92 -15.56
C ILE A 127 -2.32 -2.17 -16.27
N ARG A 128 -3.34 -1.34 -16.01
CA ARG A 128 -4.66 -1.46 -16.65
C ARG A 128 -4.63 -1.14 -18.14
N GLN A 129 -3.61 -0.38 -18.60
CA GLN A 129 -3.41 -0.08 -20.02
C GLN A 129 -2.74 -1.23 -20.79
N VAL A 130 -2.17 -2.22 -20.08
CA VAL A 130 -1.52 -3.37 -20.69
C VAL A 130 -2.59 -4.36 -21.20
N PRO A 131 -2.44 -4.92 -22.42
CA PRO A 131 -3.36 -5.94 -22.92
C PRO A 131 -3.46 -7.13 -21.96
N SER A 132 -4.68 -7.67 -21.77
CA SER A 132 -4.95 -8.77 -20.84
C SER A 132 -4.05 -10.00 -21.08
N SER A 133 -3.70 -10.27 -22.34
CA SER A 133 -2.82 -11.36 -22.76
C SER A 133 -1.36 -11.20 -22.32
N GLU A 134 -0.91 -9.97 -22.09
CA GLU A 134 0.42 -9.65 -21.57
C GLU A 134 0.43 -9.55 -20.06
N MET A 135 -0.64 -8.99 -19.47
CA MET A 135 -0.77 -8.81 -18.02
C MET A 135 -0.63 -10.12 -17.25
N THR A 136 -1.25 -11.21 -17.71
CA THR A 136 -1.15 -12.53 -17.05
C THR A 136 0.29 -13.03 -16.96
N LYS A 137 1.19 -12.57 -17.83
CA LYS A 137 2.61 -12.92 -17.81
C LYS A 137 3.40 -12.11 -16.77
N PHE A 138 2.84 -11.01 -16.26
CA PHE A 138 3.47 -10.20 -15.21
C PHE A 138 3.33 -10.82 -13.84
N PHE A 139 2.40 -11.77 -13.65
CA PHE A 139 2.17 -12.45 -12.38
C PHE A 139 2.35 -13.96 -12.51
N PHE A 140 2.89 -14.60 -11.48
CA PHE A 140 2.91 -16.05 -11.42
C PHE A 140 1.48 -16.60 -11.39
N GLN A 141 1.14 -17.41 -12.39
CA GLN A 141 -0.21 -17.97 -12.54
C GLN A 141 -0.46 -19.19 -11.62
N LYS A 142 0.62 -19.75 -11.07
CA LYS A 142 0.62 -20.87 -10.12
C LYS A 142 1.74 -20.69 -9.10
N ASP A 143 1.62 -21.37 -7.97
CA ASP A 143 2.69 -21.41 -6.99
C ASP A 143 3.94 -22.10 -7.57
N ILE A 144 5.10 -21.59 -7.21
CA ILE A 144 6.41 -22.16 -7.57
C ILE A 144 6.74 -23.23 -6.54
N LYS A 145 7.28 -24.37 -6.99
CA LYS A 145 7.68 -25.45 -6.08
C LYS A 145 8.68 -24.93 -5.04
N GLY A 146 8.34 -25.07 -3.76
CA GLY A 146 9.15 -24.58 -2.63
C GLY A 146 8.85 -23.14 -2.21
N PHE A 147 7.90 -22.46 -2.87
CA PHE A 147 7.46 -21.10 -2.54
C PHE A 147 5.93 -21.05 -2.54
N ASP A 148 5.35 -21.48 -1.42
CA ASP A 148 3.90 -21.39 -1.22
C ASP A 148 3.43 -19.93 -1.33
N GLN A 149 2.23 -19.73 -1.88
CA GLN A 149 1.61 -18.42 -2.10
C GLN A 149 2.33 -17.51 -3.10
N SER A 150 3.24 -18.02 -3.93
CA SER A 150 3.86 -17.21 -4.98
C SER A 150 2.89 -16.83 -6.10
N LYS A 151 1.74 -17.51 -6.25
CA LYS A 151 0.71 -17.15 -7.22
C LYS A 151 0.20 -15.72 -6.97
N GLY A 152 0.18 -14.92 -8.04
CA GLY A 152 -0.20 -13.50 -7.99
C GLY A 152 0.95 -12.56 -7.61
N HIS A 153 2.15 -13.07 -7.30
CA HIS A 153 3.34 -12.25 -7.19
C HIS A 153 3.92 -11.92 -8.57
N LEU A 154 4.65 -10.81 -8.67
CA LEU A 154 5.29 -10.37 -9.91
C LEU A 154 6.35 -11.38 -10.38
N THR A 155 6.30 -11.71 -11.67
CA THR A 155 7.39 -12.41 -12.39
C THR A 155 8.56 -11.44 -12.62
N PRO A 156 9.73 -11.91 -13.10
CA PRO A 156 10.80 -11.00 -13.54
C PRO A 156 10.33 -9.96 -14.57
N MET A 157 9.43 -10.33 -15.48
CA MET A 157 8.86 -9.41 -16.46
C MET A 157 7.93 -8.37 -15.79
N GLY A 158 7.10 -8.79 -14.83
CA GLY A 158 6.28 -7.86 -14.04
C GLY A 158 7.12 -6.91 -13.19
N ASN A 159 8.19 -7.40 -12.56
CA ASN A 159 9.13 -6.56 -11.83
C ASN A 159 9.83 -5.56 -12.74
N PHE A 160 10.23 -5.96 -13.95
CA PHE A 160 10.81 -5.03 -14.93
C PHE A 160 9.83 -3.93 -15.33
N PHE A 161 8.58 -4.27 -15.60
CA PHE A 161 7.52 -3.30 -15.88
C PHE A 161 7.36 -2.28 -14.74
N VAL A 162 7.27 -2.77 -13.49
CA VAL A 162 7.17 -1.92 -12.30
C VAL A 162 8.39 -1.00 -12.15
N ALA A 163 9.59 -1.57 -12.21
CA ALA A 163 10.83 -0.82 -12.06
C ALA A 163 10.98 0.28 -13.13
N LYS A 164 10.63 -0.03 -14.38
CA LYS A 164 10.66 0.93 -15.48
C LYS A 164 9.73 2.12 -15.24
N ASN A 165 8.50 1.88 -14.78
CA ASN A 165 7.54 2.95 -14.53
C ASN A 165 7.93 3.80 -13.31
N ILE A 166 8.43 3.18 -12.23
CA ILE A 166 8.98 3.92 -11.08
C ILE A 166 10.16 4.79 -11.53
N SER A 167 11.11 4.22 -12.28
CA SER A 167 12.28 4.98 -12.76
C SER A 167 11.88 6.19 -13.61
N LYS A 168 10.86 6.03 -14.48
CA LYS A 168 10.33 7.14 -15.29
C LYS A 168 9.70 8.23 -14.42
N ALA A 169 8.89 7.84 -13.43
CA ALA A 169 8.25 8.77 -12.51
C ALA A 169 9.29 9.56 -11.69
N LEU A 170 10.36 8.89 -11.23
CA LEU A 170 11.43 9.53 -10.46
C LEU A 170 12.29 10.47 -11.31
N ALA A 171 12.62 10.09 -12.55
CA ALA A 171 13.40 10.95 -13.45
C ALA A 171 12.70 12.29 -13.77
N GLY A 172 11.36 12.29 -13.80
CA GLY A 172 10.58 13.52 -13.98
C GLY A 172 10.72 14.53 -12.82
N ILE A 173 11.14 14.10 -11.64
CA ILE A 173 11.26 14.94 -10.44
C ILE A 173 12.56 15.74 -10.47
N ASP A 174 13.67 15.10 -10.86
CA ASP A 174 14.97 15.76 -10.93
C ASP A 174 14.98 16.86 -12.02
N ALA A 175 14.24 16.64 -13.11
CA ALA A 175 14.05 17.63 -14.17
C ALA A 175 13.30 18.90 -13.71
N LEU A 176 12.36 18.78 -12.77
CA LEU A 176 11.57 19.90 -12.23
C LEU A 176 12.27 20.66 -11.09
N THR A 177 13.34 20.11 -10.51
CA THR A 177 14.10 20.76 -9.43
C THR A 177 15.35 21.50 -9.93
N THR A 178 15.58 21.51 -11.26
CA THR A 178 16.75 22.15 -11.89
C THR A 178 16.36 23.39 -12.73
N GLN A 179 15.14 23.92 -12.57
CA GLN A 179 14.67 25.19 -13.15
C GLN A 179 14.39 26.19 -12.04
#